data_AF-A0A2S7Q0S0-F1
#
_entry.id   AF-A0A2S7Q0S0-F1
#
_cell.length_a   1.000
_cell.length_b   1.000
_cell.length_c   1.000
_cell.angle_alpha   90.00
_cell.angle_beta   90.00
_cell.angle_gamma   90.00
#
_symmetry.space_group_name_H-M   'P 1'
#
loop_
_entity.id
_entity.type
_entity.pdbx_description
1 polymer ?
#
loop_
_entity_poly.entity_id
_entity_poly.type
_entity_poly.pdbx_seq_one_letter_code
_entity_poly.pdbx_strand_id
1 'polypeptide(L)'
;MSSSTSTSSTIANYAKKINQTRRTGVEIVLDNHHDGKVYTTFDALSGTASISAPHDAQFDEIQITLEGVTRTYVETVSPASTTSKTRAVHKFLKLIMPIQASSYPSPRIAEAGKTYTFPFNFVIPQQLLPTACAHESDAEHVQLAHLQLPPSMGDREISIQDDLSPEMSKVQYSINVRVLKKAEAGAKPITLVEGLRKLQIIPAVAEAPPMSISADDGDEYLLSKTKSLKKGMFSGKLGRITVSTSQTGAIVLPAPESSSVAGTMATVELRFDPHDAEYQPPRLGGLVTKIKAGELGQEL
;
A
#
# COMPACT_ATOMS: atom_id res chain seq x y z
N MET A 1 1.23 -48.15 39.56
CA MET A 1 0.41 -47.24 38.73
C MET A 1 1.29 -46.72 37.63
N SER A 2 0.86 -46.95 36.40
CA SER A 2 1.67 -47.02 35.20
C SER A 2 2.17 -45.66 34.70
N SER A 3 3.42 -45.63 34.28
CA SER A 3 4.06 -44.52 33.58
C SER A 3 3.58 -44.47 32.12
N SER A 4 3.13 -43.30 31.67
CA SER A 4 2.84 -43.00 30.27
C SER A 4 3.54 -41.69 29.88
N THR A 5 4.78 -41.81 29.41
CA THR A 5 5.47 -40.74 28.70
C THR A 5 5.02 -40.75 27.24
N SER A 6 4.34 -39.68 26.84
CA SER A 6 3.78 -39.47 25.51
C SER A 6 4.87 -39.09 24.50
N THR A 7 4.90 -39.84 23.41
CA THR A 7 5.72 -39.70 22.21
C THR A 7 5.34 -38.44 21.43
N SER A 8 6.04 -37.33 21.66
CA SER A 8 5.81 -36.06 20.95
C SER A 8 7.03 -35.53 20.20
N SER A 9 7.94 -36.42 19.77
CA SER A 9 9.20 -36.03 19.09
C SER A 9 9.26 -36.37 17.59
N THR A 10 8.26 -37.04 17.01
CA THR A 10 8.33 -37.51 15.62
C THR A 10 7.68 -36.54 14.61
N ILE A 11 6.74 -35.69 15.03
CA ILE A 11 5.99 -34.79 14.14
C ILE A 11 6.79 -33.51 13.81
N ALA A 12 7.61 -33.02 14.75
CA ALA A 12 8.42 -31.80 14.57
C ALA A 12 9.53 -31.95 13.51
N ASN A 13 9.99 -33.18 13.24
CA ASN A 13 11.03 -33.44 12.24
C ASN A 13 10.47 -33.59 10.81
N TYR A 14 9.17 -33.86 10.65
CA TYR A 14 8.54 -33.93 9.33
C TYR A 14 8.18 -32.52 8.79
N ALA A 15 7.81 -31.59 9.69
CA ALA A 15 7.54 -30.19 9.34
C ALA A 15 8.80 -29.41 8.90
N LYS A 16 10.00 -29.83 9.30
CA LYS A 16 11.27 -29.25 8.82
C LYS A 16 11.73 -29.76 7.45
N LYS A 17 11.12 -30.82 6.90
CA LYS A 17 11.50 -31.43 5.62
C LYS A 17 10.61 -31.02 4.44
N ILE A 18 9.48 -30.35 4.70
CA ILE A 18 8.54 -29.86 3.68
C ILE A 18 8.83 -28.41 3.26
N ASN A 19 9.67 -27.68 3.99
CA ASN A 19 10.19 -26.36 3.58
C ASN A 19 11.49 -26.42 2.77
N GLN A 20 11.94 -27.61 2.34
CA GLN A 20 13.03 -27.80 1.37
C GLN A 20 12.51 -28.08 -0.05
N THR A 21 11.23 -27.81 -0.31
CA THR A 21 10.67 -27.91 -1.66
C THR A 21 11.02 -26.62 -2.43
N ARG A 22 12.09 -26.73 -3.23
CA ARG A 22 12.64 -25.75 -4.19
C ARG A 22 13.32 -24.55 -3.54
N ARG A 23 14.62 -24.68 -3.24
CA ARG A 23 15.51 -23.52 -3.34
C ARG A 23 15.34 -22.99 -4.75
N THR A 24 14.60 -21.89 -4.88
CA THR A 24 14.54 -21.11 -6.11
C THR A 24 15.98 -20.86 -6.52
N GLY A 25 16.30 -21.09 -7.79
CA GLY A 25 17.62 -20.77 -8.34
C GLY A 25 17.90 -19.28 -8.39
N VAL A 26 17.19 -18.47 -7.60
CA VAL A 26 17.23 -17.02 -7.53
C VAL A 26 17.06 -16.64 -6.07
N GLU A 27 18.02 -15.88 -5.55
CA GLU A 27 18.01 -15.26 -4.24
C GLU A 27 18.22 -13.76 -4.42
N ILE A 28 17.43 -12.95 -3.70
CA ILE A 28 17.49 -11.48 -3.78
C ILE A 28 17.73 -10.97 -2.36
N VAL A 29 18.86 -10.30 -2.17
CA VAL A 29 19.27 -9.71 -0.89
C VAL A 29 19.32 -8.20 -1.07
N LEU A 30 18.56 -7.46 -0.25
CA LEU A 30 18.64 -6.00 -0.16
C LEU A 30 19.57 -5.61 0.99
N ASP A 31 20.36 -4.58 0.77
CA ASP A 31 21.26 -4.02 1.78
C ASP A 31 20.44 -3.32 2.87
N ASN A 32 20.81 -3.53 4.15
CA ASN A 32 20.17 -2.90 5.31
C ASN A 32 18.64 -3.10 5.38
N HIS A 33 18.12 -4.19 4.81
CA HIS A 33 16.71 -4.55 4.86
C HIS A 33 16.43 -5.52 6.02
N HIS A 34 15.35 -5.25 6.75
CA HIS A 34 14.78 -6.14 7.75
C HIS A 34 13.27 -6.25 7.51
N ASP A 35 12.66 -7.30 8.05
CA ASP A 35 11.22 -7.53 7.90
C ASP A 35 10.44 -6.38 8.55
N GLY A 36 9.44 -5.85 7.84
CA GLY A 36 8.68 -4.67 8.26
C GLY A 36 9.33 -3.32 7.95
N LYS A 37 10.53 -3.28 7.34
CA LYS A 37 11.12 -2.02 6.88
C LYS A 37 10.24 -1.37 5.81
N VAL A 38 9.81 -0.14 6.07
CA VAL A 38 9.07 0.71 5.14
C VAL A 38 10.04 1.61 4.39
N TYR A 39 9.90 1.66 3.07
CA TYR A 39 10.62 2.58 2.20
C TYR A 39 9.72 3.73 1.76
N THR A 40 10.30 4.86 1.42
CA THR A 40 9.60 6.03 0.89
C THR A 40 10.26 6.55 -0.39
N THR A 41 9.68 7.59 -0.96
CA THR A 41 10.18 8.25 -2.16
C THR A 41 11.65 8.64 -1.99
N PHE A 42 12.45 8.44 -3.05
CA PHE A 42 13.90 8.67 -3.10
C PHE A 42 14.78 7.72 -2.28
N ASP A 43 14.21 6.77 -1.55
CA ASP A 43 15.04 5.73 -0.92
C ASP A 43 15.76 4.90 -1.97
N ALA A 44 17.03 4.60 -1.69
CA ALA A 44 17.84 3.70 -2.49
C ALA A 44 17.54 2.24 -2.10
N LEU A 45 17.29 1.43 -3.13
CA LEU A 45 17.09 -0.01 -3.04
C LEU A 45 18.29 -0.70 -3.68
N SER A 46 19.37 -0.82 -2.91
CA SER A 46 20.61 -1.48 -3.32
C SER A 46 20.63 -2.92 -2.83
N GLY A 47 21.29 -3.80 -3.60
CA GLY A 47 21.44 -5.19 -3.21
C GLY A 47 22.04 -6.07 -4.30
N THR A 48 21.91 -7.37 -4.10
CA THR A 48 22.43 -8.40 -5.01
C THR A 48 21.39 -9.47 -5.34
N ALA A 49 21.37 -9.85 -6.61
CA ALA A 49 20.61 -10.98 -7.12
C ALA A 49 21.56 -12.14 -7.43
N SER A 50 21.39 -13.26 -6.75
CA SER A 50 22.20 -14.46 -6.90
C SER A 50 21.39 -15.54 -7.62
N ILE A 51 21.93 -16.05 -8.72
CA ILE A 51 21.27 -17.01 -9.60
C ILE A 51 22.07 -18.30 -9.64
N SER A 52 21.42 -19.44 -9.36
CA SER A 52 22.03 -20.76 -9.38
C SER A 52 21.19 -21.73 -10.22
N ALA A 53 21.87 -22.58 -11.00
CA ALA A 53 21.22 -23.58 -11.83
C ALA A 53 21.47 -25.00 -11.26
N PRO A 54 20.45 -25.86 -11.17
CA PRO A 54 20.63 -27.25 -10.75
C PRO A 54 21.31 -28.10 -11.82
N HIS A 55 21.21 -27.70 -13.09
CA HIS A 55 21.79 -28.34 -14.26
C HIS A 55 22.26 -27.27 -15.25
N ASP A 56 23.19 -27.62 -16.13
CA ASP A 56 23.66 -26.70 -17.19
C ASP A 56 22.49 -26.23 -18.04
N ALA A 57 22.26 -24.92 -18.06
CA ALA A 57 21.13 -24.32 -18.76
C ALA A 57 21.59 -23.13 -19.60
N GLN A 58 21.30 -23.18 -20.90
CA GLN A 58 21.50 -22.04 -21.79
C GLN A 58 20.43 -20.98 -21.53
N PHE A 59 20.86 -19.73 -21.43
CA PHE A 59 19.97 -18.57 -21.28
C PHE A 59 20.42 -17.44 -22.20
N ASP A 60 19.54 -16.46 -22.41
CA ASP A 60 19.83 -15.31 -23.28
C ASP A 60 19.95 -14.01 -22.50
N GLU A 61 19.08 -13.80 -21.51
CA GLU A 61 18.99 -12.53 -20.81
C GLU A 61 18.67 -12.74 -19.33
N ILE A 62 19.18 -11.86 -18.48
CA ILE A 62 18.80 -11.74 -17.07
C ILE A 62 18.19 -10.36 -16.90
N GLN A 63 17.00 -10.31 -16.33
CA GLN A 63 16.27 -9.07 -16.10
C GLN A 63 16.07 -8.87 -14.61
N ILE A 64 16.59 -7.77 -14.07
CA ILE A 64 16.34 -7.33 -12.69
C ILE A 64 15.48 -6.07 -12.76
N THR A 65 14.35 -6.06 -12.05
CA THR A 65 13.35 -4.98 -12.15
C THR A 65 12.78 -4.61 -10.80
N LEU A 66 12.48 -3.32 -10.61
CA LEU A 66 11.55 -2.85 -9.59
C LEU A 66 10.17 -2.74 -10.25
N GLU A 67 9.19 -3.52 -9.77
CA GLU A 67 7.82 -3.49 -10.29
C GLU A 67 6.84 -3.05 -9.20
N GLY A 68 5.84 -2.26 -9.59
CA GLY A 68 4.66 -1.92 -8.79
C GLY A 68 3.42 -2.44 -9.49
N VAL A 69 2.60 -3.22 -8.77
CA VAL A 69 1.45 -3.94 -9.32
C VAL A 69 0.23 -3.79 -8.42
N THR A 70 -0.90 -3.41 -9.01
CA THR A 70 -2.21 -3.51 -8.37
C THR A 70 -2.88 -4.82 -8.76
N ARG A 71 -3.55 -5.46 -7.81
CA ARG A 71 -4.34 -6.68 -8.00
C ARG A 71 -5.70 -6.48 -7.38
N THR A 72 -6.74 -6.64 -8.18
CA THR A 72 -8.12 -6.65 -7.69
C THR A 72 -8.83 -7.93 -8.12
N TYR A 73 -9.74 -8.42 -7.31
CA TYR A 73 -10.67 -9.46 -7.74
C TYR A 73 -12.08 -9.21 -7.23
N VAL A 74 -13.07 -9.69 -7.98
CA VAL A 74 -14.48 -9.67 -7.58
C VAL A 74 -14.95 -11.11 -7.57
N GLU A 75 -15.47 -11.55 -6.43
CA GLU A 75 -16.12 -12.85 -6.31
C GLU A 75 -17.63 -12.66 -6.50
N THR A 76 -18.15 -13.29 -7.54
CA THR A 76 -19.59 -13.32 -7.82
C THR A 76 -20.13 -14.68 -7.43
N VAL A 77 -21.10 -14.68 -6.53
CA VAL A 77 -21.81 -15.89 -6.12
C VAL A 77 -23.07 -15.99 -6.96
N SER A 78 -23.09 -16.93 -7.90
CA SER A 78 -24.30 -17.24 -8.67
C SER A 78 -25.21 -18.19 -7.88
N PRO A 79 -26.54 -18.01 -7.92
CA PRO A 79 -27.49 -18.94 -7.29
C PRO A 79 -27.43 -20.36 -7.89
N ALA A 80 -26.79 -20.55 -9.05
CA ALA A 80 -26.58 -21.84 -9.72
C ALA A 80 -25.23 -22.52 -9.35
N SER A 81 -24.79 -22.37 -8.09
CA SER A 81 -23.74 -23.16 -7.42
C SER A 81 -22.29 -23.09 -7.94
N THR A 82 -21.90 -22.06 -8.71
CA THR A 82 -20.48 -21.79 -9.02
C THR A 82 -20.07 -20.38 -8.59
N THR A 83 -19.05 -20.28 -7.74
CA THR A 83 -18.38 -19.02 -7.42
C THR A 83 -17.47 -18.66 -8.60
N SER A 84 -17.68 -17.50 -9.22
CA SER A 84 -16.84 -17.02 -10.31
C SER A 84 -16.00 -15.83 -9.82
N LYS A 85 -14.68 -15.86 -10.07
CA LYS A 85 -13.74 -14.83 -9.63
C LYS A 85 -13.19 -14.07 -10.84
N THR A 86 -13.62 -12.82 -11.03
CA THR A 86 -13.03 -11.91 -12.01
C THR A 86 -11.78 -11.29 -11.39
N ARG A 87 -10.63 -11.33 -12.07
CA ARG A 87 -9.36 -10.78 -11.56
C ARG A 87 -8.82 -9.74 -12.52
N ALA A 88 -8.39 -8.59 -12.01
CA ALA A 88 -7.67 -7.58 -12.76
C ALA A 88 -6.29 -7.36 -12.15
N VAL A 89 -5.27 -7.25 -12.99
CA VAL A 89 -3.89 -7.00 -12.58
C VAL A 89 -3.34 -5.89 -13.46
N HIS A 90 -2.85 -4.82 -12.85
CA HIS A 90 -2.27 -3.69 -13.56
C HIS A 90 -0.88 -3.37 -13.01
N LYS A 91 0.10 -3.26 -13.91
CA LYS A 91 1.48 -2.90 -13.57
C LYS A 91 1.69 -1.43 -13.85
N PHE A 92 1.73 -0.63 -12.79
CA PHE A 92 1.85 0.82 -12.89
C PHE A 92 3.30 1.30 -12.85
N LEU A 93 4.23 0.51 -12.27
CA LEU A 93 5.65 0.83 -12.21
C LEU A 93 6.49 -0.34 -12.76
N LYS A 94 7.46 -0.03 -13.60
CA LYS A 94 8.51 -0.98 -14.04
C LYS A 94 9.81 -0.24 -14.33
N LEU A 95 10.78 -0.34 -13.43
CA LEU A 95 12.15 0.11 -13.66
C LEU A 95 13.04 -1.10 -13.94
N ILE A 96 13.95 -0.99 -14.91
CA ILE A 96 14.84 -2.08 -15.34
C ILE A 96 16.27 -1.71 -15.00
N MET A 97 16.99 -2.60 -14.31
CA MET A 97 18.42 -2.44 -14.07
C MET A 97 19.20 -2.91 -15.31
N PRO A 98 20.02 -2.05 -15.94
CA PRO A 98 20.85 -2.46 -17.07
C PRO A 98 21.97 -3.39 -16.59
N ILE A 99 22.13 -4.54 -17.25
CA ILE A 99 23.23 -5.48 -17.01
C ILE A 99 24.16 -5.46 -18.22
N GLN A 100 25.46 -5.24 -17.99
CA GLN A 100 26.43 -5.22 -19.06
C GLN A 100 26.62 -6.62 -19.64
N ALA A 101 26.83 -6.70 -20.96
CA ALA A 101 27.04 -7.97 -21.63
C ALA A 101 28.28 -8.73 -21.10
N SER A 102 29.30 -8.00 -20.64
CA SER A 102 30.52 -8.52 -20.01
C SER A 102 30.29 -9.20 -18.66
N SER A 103 29.17 -8.92 -17.98
CA SER A 103 28.81 -9.55 -16.71
C SER A 103 28.24 -10.96 -16.89
N TYR A 104 27.89 -11.36 -18.12
CA TYR A 104 27.39 -12.71 -18.39
C TYR A 104 28.54 -13.71 -18.53
N PRO A 105 28.35 -14.97 -18.10
CA PRO A 105 29.23 -16.07 -18.50
C PRO A 105 29.32 -16.18 -20.03
N SER A 106 30.51 -16.53 -20.51
CA SER A 106 30.77 -16.85 -21.91
C SER A 106 31.28 -18.29 -22.00
N PRO A 107 30.55 -19.20 -22.68
CA PRO A 107 29.25 -19.00 -23.34
C PRO A 107 28.11 -18.74 -22.32
N ARG A 108 26.95 -18.27 -22.80
CA ARG A 108 25.75 -17.98 -21.96
C ARG A 108 25.08 -19.25 -21.44
N ILE A 109 25.81 -19.99 -20.62
CA ILE A 109 25.41 -21.24 -19.99
C ILE A 109 25.57 -21.05 -18.49
N ALA A 110 24.46 -21.23 -17.77
CA ALA A 110 24.48 -21.30 -16.32
C ALA A 110 24.91 -22.71 -15.91
N GLU A 111 26.19 -22.87 -15.61
CA GLU A 111 26.80 -24.13 -15.13
C GLU A 111 26.17 -24.63 -13.82
N ALA A 112 25.96 -25.94 -13.72
CA ALA A 112 25.42 -26.59 -12.55
C ALA A 112 26.29 -26.35 -11.30
N GLY A 113 25.66 -25.97 -10.20
CA GLY A 113 26.35 -25.75 -8.91
C GLY A 113 27.14 -24.44 -8.82
N LYS A 114 27.13 -23.60 -9.86
CA LYS A 114 27.72 -22.26 -9.85
C LYS A 114 26.66 -21.19 -9.58
N THR A 115 27.03 -20.19 -8.80
CA THR A 115 26.18 -19.04 -8.50
C THR A 115 26.72 -17.80 -9.20
N TYR A 116 25.85 -17.12 -9.93
CA TYR A 116 26.12 -15.85 -10.60
C TYR A 116 25.44 -14.72 -9.85
N THR A 117 26.20 -13.70 -9.46
CA THR A 117 25.69 -12.59 -8.66
C THR A 117 25.72 -11.29 -9.45
N PHE A 118 24.60 -10.58 -9.43
CA PHE A 118 24.39 -9.34 -10.16
C PHE A 118 23.96 -8.25 -9.16
N PRO A 119 24.75 -7.16 -9.01
CA PRO A 119 24.33 -6.04 -8.18
C PRO A 119 23.21 -5.27 -8.87
N PHE A 120 22.30 -4.71 -8.07
CA PHE A 120 21.28 -3.78 -8.54
C PHE A 120 21.21 -2.58 -7.63
N ASN A 121 20.76 -1.46 -8.20
CA ASN A 121 20.47 -0.26 -7.45
C ASN A 121 19.28 0.46 -8.10
N PHE A 122 18.17 0.55 -7.38
CA PHE A 122 17.03 1.36 -7.78
C PHE A 122 16.87 2.55 -6.83
N VAL A 123 16.22 3.60 -7.31
CA VAL A 123 15.73 4.70 -6.47
C VAL A 123 14.23 4.75 -6.65
N ILE A 124 13.48 4.81 -5.55
CA ILE A 124 12.02 4.93 -5.62
C ILE A 124 11.69 6.30 -6.23
N PRO A 125 11.02 6.36 -7.38
CA PRO A 125 10.76 7.62 -8.06
C PRO A 125 9.70 8.43 -7.30
N GLN A 126 9.71 9.74 -7.48
CA GLN A 126 8.66 10.61 -6.92
C GLN A 126 7.31 10.43 -7.61
N GLN A 127 7.34 10.20 -8.91
CA GLN A 127 6.15 10.09 -9.74
C GLN A 127 6.38 9.05 -10.82
N LEU A 128 5.27 8.51 -11.32
CA LEU A 128 5.22 7.68 -12.49
C LEU A 128 5.56 8.50 -13.73
N LEU A 129 5.97 7.80 -14.81
CA LEU A 129 6.14 8.44 -16.10
C LEU A 129 4.81 9.03 -16.56
N PRO A 130 4.78 10.18 -17.26
CA PRO A 130 3.55 10.79 -17.76
C PRO A 130 2.66 9.83 -18.57
N THR A 131 3.27 8.83 -19.22
CA THR A 131 2.57 7.77 -19.97
C THR A 131 1.71 6.85 -19.10
N ALA A 132 1.86 6.86 -17.77
CA ALA A 132 1.02 6.11 -16.86
C ALA A 132 -0.41 6.67 -16.78
N CYS A 133 -0.58 7.97 -17.06
CA CYS A 133 -1.87 8.64 -17.11
C CYS A 133 -2.03 9.37 -18.46
N ALA A 134 -2.68 8.69 -19.42
CA ALA A 134 -2.85 9.19 -20.78
C ALA A 134 -4.27 9.74 -21.08
N HIS A 135 -5.15 9.83 -20.08
CA HIS A 135 -6.46 10.44 -20.27
C HIS A 135 -6.40 11.96 -20.15
N GLU A 136 -7.36 12.62 -20.79
CA GLU A 136 -7.56 14.06 -20.67
C GLU A 136 -8.10 14.39 -19.28
N SER A 137 -7.50 15.37 -18.63
CA SER A 137 -7.87 15.79 -17.28
C SER A 137 -8.19 17.28 -17.29
N ASP A 138 -9.27 17.66 -16.60
CA ASP A 138 -9.76 19.04 -16.54
C ASP A 138 -8.79 20.00 -15.85
N ALA A 139 -7.85 19.48 -15.04
CA ALA A 139 -6.87 20.27 -14.31
C ALA A 139 -5.52 19.56 -14.12
N GLU A 140 -4.44 20.33 -14.19
CA GLU A 140 -3.05 19.82 -14.07
C GLU A 140 -2.81 19.08 -12.74
N HIS A 141 -3.37 19.58 -11.63
CA HIS A 141 -3.19 18.96 -10.32
C HIS A 141 -3.82 17.56 -10.22
N VAL A 142 -4.88 17.28 -10.96
CA VAL A 142 -5.51 15.96 -11.05
C VAL A 142 -4.59 15.00 -11.80
N GLN A 143 -4.02 15.43 -12.93
CA GLN A 143 -3.04 14.64 -13.66
C GLN A 143 -1.80 14.34 -12.79
N LEU A 144 -1.30 15.33 -12.05
CA LEU A 144 -0.18 15.15 -11.12
C LEU A 144 -0.52 14.17 -9.98
N ALA A 145 -1.76 14.16 -9.49
CA ALA A 145 -2.23 13.20 -8.50
C ALA A 145 -2.25 11.77 -9.07
N HIS A 146 -2.70 11.59 -10.32
CA HIS A 146 -2.70 10.29 -11.00
C HIS A 146 -1.30 9.73 -11.26
N LEU A 147 -0.28 10.59 -11.31
CA LEU A 147 1.12 10.20 -11.46
C LEU A 147 1.79 9.86 -10.12
N GLN A 148 1.14 10.08 -8.98
CA GLN A 148 1.71 9.68 -7.69
C GLN A 148 1.77 8.15 -7.57
N LEU A 149 2.81 7.67 -6.89
CA LEU A 149 2.89 6.27 -6.53
C LEU A 149 1.79 5.94 -5.49
N PRO A 150 1.00 4.87 -5.67
CA PRO A 150 0.09 4.42 -4.63
C PRO A 150 0.87 3.77 -3.47
N PRO A 151 0.46 3.92 -2.21
CA PRO A 151 1.09 3.22 -1.09
C PRO A 151 0.86 1.70 -1.18
N SER A 152 1.80 0.91 -0.64
CA SER A 152 1.60 -0.53 -0.42
C SER A 152 0.34 -0.76 0.40
N MET A 153 -0.49 -1.72 -0.02
CA MET A 153 -1.78 -2.01 0.61
C MET A 153 -2.17 -3.48 0.41
N GLY A 154 -2.76 -4.11 1.42
CA GLY A 154 -3.39 -5.43 1.36
C GLY A 154 -2.44 -6.62 1.38
N ASP A 155 -1.17 -6.40 1.69
CA ASP A 155 -0.16 -7.46 1.83
C ASP A 155 0.29 -7.64 3.29
N ARG A 156 -0.45 -8.49 4.01
CA ARG A 156 -0.17 -8.88 5.40
C ARG A 156 1.13 -9.65 5.60
N GLU A 157 1.76 -10.14 4.54
CA GLU A 157 3.07 -10.81 4.65
C GLU A 157 4.21 -9.82 4.87
N ILE A 158 4.02 -8.56 4.47
CA ILE A 158 5.05 -7.51 4.54
C ILE A 158 4.73 -6.51 5.65
N SER A 159 3.47 -6.09 5.75
CA SER A 159 3.06 -5.12 6.76
C SER A 159 2.86 -5.79 8.11
N ILE A 160 3.52 -5.26 9.14
CA ILE A 160 3.31 -5.66 10.54
C ILE A 160 1.93 -5.18 11.03
N GLN A 161 1.40 -4.10 10.46
CA GLN A 161 0.14 -3.48 10.86
C GLN A 161 -0.98 -3.82 9.87
N ASP A 162 -2.17 -4.07 10.39
CA ASP A 162 -3.37 -4.26 9.58
C ASP A 162 -3.83 -2.91 9.02
N ASP A 163 -3.81 -2.77 7.70
CA ASP A 163 -4.18 -1.54 6.98
C ASP A 163 -5.69 -1.44 6.71
N LEU A 164 -6.48 -2.37 7.27
CA LEU A 164 -7.93 -2.50 7.10
C LEU A 164 -8.38 -2.65 5.64
N SER A 165 -7.46 -2.95 4.74
CA SER A 165 -7.79 -3.11 3.33
C SER A 165 -8.58 -4.40 3.09
N PRO A 166 -9.50 -4.40 2.11
CA PRO A 166 -10.21 -5.61 1.76
C PRO A 166 -9.26 -6.60 1.08
N GLU A 167 -9.41 -7.89 1.36
CA GLU A 167 -8.57 -8.96 0.80
C GLU A 167 -8.50 -8.93 -0.75
N MET A 168 -9.59 -8.41 -1.34
CA MET A 168 -9.82 -8.33 -2.77
C MET A 168 -9.06 -7.23 -3.50
N SER A 169 -8.33 -6.35 -2.80
CA SER A 169 -7.56 -5.26 -3.41
C SER A 169 -6.16 -5.20 -2.79
N LYS A 170 -5.13 -5.17 -3.64
CA LYS A 170 -3.72 -5.12 -3.20
C LYS A 170 -2.90 -4.19 -4.08
N VAL A 171 -1.98 -3.47 -3.45
CA VAL A 171 -0.90 -2.71 -4.10
C VAL A 171 0.42 -3.26 -3.60
N GLN A 172 1.21 -3.84 -4.51
CA GLN A 172 2.44 -4.56 -4.17
C GLN A 172 3.63 -4.03 -4.96
N TYR A 173 4.74 -3.86 -4.26
CA TYR A 173 6.03 -3.54 -4.85
C TYR A 173 6.99 -4.72 -4.68
N SER A 174 7.83 -4.98 -5.68
CA SER A 174 8.85 -6.02 -5.57
C SER A 174 10.06 -5.75 -6.45
N ILE A 175 11.23 -6.21 -5.99
CA ILE A 175 12.36 -6.51 -6.86
C ILE A 175 12.11 -7.88 -7.48
N ASN A 176 12.14 -7.97 -8.80
CA ASN A 176 11.93 -9.21 -9.54
C ASN A 176 13.15 -9.51 -10.39
N VAL A 177 13.58 -10.77 -10.37
CA VAL A 177 14.70 -11.28 -11.15
C VAL A 177 14.17 -12.39 -12.03
N ARG A 178 14.36 -12.27 -13.34
CA ARG A 178 13.95 -13.26 -14.35
C ARG A 178 15.14 -13.66 -15.21
N VAL A 179 15.33 -14.96 -15.41
CA VAL A 179 16.25 -15.50 -16.41
C VAL A 179 15.42 -15.92 -17.62
N LEU A 180 15.74 -15.35 -18.77
CA LEU A 180 14.96 -15.50 -20.00
C LEU A 180 15.76 -16.25 -21.06
N LYS A 181 15.06 -17.09 -21.80
CA LYS A 181 15.51 -17.68 -23.06
C LYS A 181 14.65 -17.13 -24.19
N LYS A 182 15.27 -16.66 -25.27
CA LYS A 182 14.57 -16.22 -26.47
C LYS A 182 13.84 -17.44 -27.06
N ALA A 183 12.57 -17.25 -27.38
CA ALA A 183 11.84 -18.24 -28.14
C ALA A 183 12.21 -18.14 -29.62
N GLU A 184 12.03 -19.22 -30.38
CA GLU A 184 12.19 -19.17 -31.83
C GLU A 184 11.10 -18.32 -32.49
N ALA A 185 11.42 -17.71 -33.64
CA ALA A 185 10.49 -17.08 -34.58
C ALA A 185 9.33 -16.27 -33.97
N GLY A 186 9.65 -15.12 -33.33
CA GLY A 186 8.65 -14.10 -32.96
C GLY A 186 7.78 -14.42 -31.73
N ALA A 187 7.98 -15.57 -31.08
CA ALA A 187 7.30 -15.90 -29.84
C ALA A 187 7.86 -15.12 -28.63
N LYS A 188 7.06 -15.01 -27.56
CA LYS A 188 7.47 -14.33 -26.31
C LYS A 188 8.65 -15.08 -25.66
N PRO A 189 9.61 -14.38 -25.04
CA PRO A 189 10.69 -15.02 -24.29
C PRO A 189 10.14 -15.97 -23.21
N ILE A 190 10.83 -17.09 -23.03
CA ILE A 190 10.49 -18.11 -22.02
C ILE A 190 11.24 -17.76 -20.74
N THR A 191 10.51 -17.61 -19.63
CA THR A 191 11.11 -17.47 -18.30
C THR A 191 11.58 -18.85 -17.80
N LEU A 192 12.90 -19.01 -17.66
CA LEU A 192 13.52 -20.23 -17.15
C LEU A 192 13.43 -20.32 -15.62
N VAL A 193 13.72 -19.19 -14.95
CA VAL A 193 13.58 -19.05 -13.50
C VAL A 193 13.19 -17.63 -13.16
N GLU A 194 12.40 -17.48 -12.10
CA GLU A 194 11.98 -16.20 -11.55
C GLU A 194 12.12 -16.24 -10.03
N GLY A 195 12.53 -15.11 -9.46
CA GLY A 195 12.49 -14.85 -8.03
C GLY A 195 12.01 -13.43 -7.80
N LEU A 196 11.37 -13.20 -6.65
CA LEU A 196 10.92 -11.88 -6.25
C LEU A 196 11.16 -11.64 -4.77
N ARG A 197 11.41 -10.38 -4.41
CA ARG A 197 11.47 -9.88 -3.05
C ARG A 197 10.51 -8.71 -2.92
N LYS A 198 9.47 -8.88 -2.11
CA LYS A 198 8.44 -7.87 -1.89
C LYS A 198 8.96 -6.74 -1.00
N LEU A 199 8.38 -5.55 -1.16
CA LEU A 199 8.75 -4.32 -0.45
C LEU A 199 7.49 -3.63 0.09
N GLN A 200 7.61 -2.99 1.26
CA GLN A 200 6.61 -2.07 1.78
C GLN A 200 7.04 -0.65 1.44
N ILE A 201 6.24 0.06 0.65
CA ILE A 201 6.53 1.43 0.21
C ILE A 201 5.36 2.33 0.62
N ILE A 202 5.66 3.38 1.36
CA ILE A 202 4.73 4.48 1.66
C ILE A 202 5.33 5.74 1.02
N PRO A 203 4.89 6.13 -0.18
CA PRO A 203 5.40 7.29 -0.89
C PRO A 203 5.20 8.58 -0.10
N ALA A 204 6.19 9.47 -0.16
CA ALA A 204 6.06 10.80 0.40
C ALA A 204 5.15 11.64 -0.51
N VAL A 205 4.08 12.19 0.06
CA VAL A 205 3.12 13.04 -0.64
C VAL A 205 3.15 14.43 -0.01
N ALA A 206 3.16 15.47 -0.84
CA ALA A 206 3.07 16.84 -0.36
C ALA A 206 1.67 17.09 0.24
N GLU A 207 1.61 17.87 1.32
CA GLU A 207 0.32 18.28 1.88
C GLU A 207 -0.48 19.06 0.83
N ALA A 208 -1.69 18.59 0.55
CA ALA A 208 -2.60 19.27 -0.36
C ALA A 208 -3.08 20.59 0.26
N PRO A 209 -3.38 21.62 -0.54
CA PRO A 209 -3.97 22.85 -0.02
C PRO A 209 -5.29 22.57 0.72
N PRO A 210 -5.68 23.43 1.67
CA PRO A 210 -6.99 23.36 2.31
C PRO A 210 -8.12 23.27 1.28
N MET A 211 -9.20 22.57 1.63
CA MET A 211 -10.28 22.33 0.69
C MET A 211 -11.07 23.61 0.50
N SER A 212 -11.45 23.91 -0.75
CA SER A 212 -12.38 25.00 -1.04
C SER A 212 -13.79 24.52 -0.72
N ILE A 213 -14.27 24.83 0.48
CA ILE A 213 -15.60 24.41 0.94
C ILE A 213 -16.60 25.48 0.53
N SER A 214 -17.46 25.15 -0.43
CA SER A 214 -18.57 25.97 -0.88
C SER A 214 -19.82 25.76 -0.01
N ALA A 215 -20.81 26.64 -0.16
CA ALA A 215 -22.09 26.49 0.54
C ALA A 215 -22.91 25.28 0.03
N ASP A 216 -22.62 24.80 -1.18
CA ASP A 216 -23.31 23.67 -1.81
C ASP A 216 -22.76 22.31 -1.30
N ASP A 217 -21.58 22.29 -0.66
CA ASP A 217 -20.98 21.10 -0.04
C ASP A 217 -21.58 20.73 1.33
N GLY A 218 -22.66 21.43 1.72
CA GLY A 218 -23.19 21.44 3.09
C GLY A 218 -23.65 20.08 3.66
N ASP A 219 -23.87 19.08 2.80
CA ASP A 219 -24.22 17.72 3.21
C ASP A 219 -22.99 16.83 3.47
N GLU A 220 -21.85 17.12 2.85
CA GLU A 220 -20.63 16.31 2.94
C GLU A 220 -19.57 16.91 3.87
N TYR A 221 -19.45 18.24 3.90
CA TYR A 221 -18.47 18.93 4.72
C TYR A 221 -19.07 20.13 5.46
N LEU A 222 -19.16 20.04 6.79
CA LEU A 222 -19.82 21.06 7.62
C LEU A 222 -18.90 21.56 8.74
N LEU A 223 -18.45 22.81 8.62
CA LEU A 223 -17.64 23.49 9.65
C LEU A 223 -18.48 24.16 10.74
N SER A 224 -19.78 24.35 10.52
CA SER A 224 -20.66 25.00 11.51
C SER A 224 -22.08 24.45 11.49
N LYS A 225 -22.64 24.16 12.65
CA LYS A 225 -24.03 23.69 12.81
C LYS A 225 -24.75 24.44 13.91
N THR A 226 -25.92 24.96 13.59
CA THR A 226 -26.82 25.59 14.57
C THR A 226 -28.00 24.67 14.91
N LYS A 227 -28.31 24.51 16.20
CA LYS A 227 -29.52 23.82 16.68
C LYS A 227 -30.28 24.70 17.66
N SER A 228 -31.62 24.71 17.52
CA SER A 228 -32.49 25.39 18.49
C SER A 228 -32.67 24.52 19.74
N LEU A 229 -32.57 25.15 20.90
CA LEU A 229 -32.82 24.54 22.19
C LEU A 229 -34.23 24.86 22.70
N LYS A 230 -34.85 23.86 23.30
CA LYS A 230 -36.13 23.99 24.01
C LYS A 230 -35.95 23.59 25.45
N LYS A 231 -36.66 24.24 26.36
CA LYS A 231 -36.63 23.93 27.78
C LYS A 231 -37.55 22.71 28.03
N GLY A 232 -37.07 21.50 27.78
CA GLY A 232 -37.85 20.26 27.94
C GLY A 232 -38.97 20.05 26.89
N MET A 233 -39.75 18.97 27.05
CA MET A 233 -40.71 18.49 26.05
C MET A 233 -42.00 19.33 25.96
N PHE A 234 -42.28 20.17 26.97
CA PHE A 234 -43.52 20.97 27.10
C PHE A 234 -43.31 22.47 27.34
N SER A 235 -42.07 23.01 27.26
CA SER A 235 -41.84 24.44 27.50
C SER A 235 -41.12 25.16 26.36
N GLY A 236 -41.07 26.49 26.45
CA GLY A 236 -40.70 27.43 25.38
C GLY A 236 -39.27 27.29 24.84
N LYS A 237 -38.96 28.10 23.83
CA LYS A 237 -37.64 28.17 23.19
C LYS A 237 -36.62 28.74 24.19
N LEU A 238 -35.51 28.05 24.42
CA LEU A 238 -34.44 28.50 25.31
C LEU A 238 -33.43 29.40 24.56
N GLY A 239 -33.18 29.10 23.30
CA GLY A 239 -32.18 29.79 22.49
C GLY A 239 -31.66 28.89 21.36
N ARG A 240 -30.49 29.19 20.84
CA ARG A 240 -29.78 28.39 19.84
C ARG A 240 -28.36 28.10 20.31
N ILE A 241 -27.85 26.91 20.01
CA ILE A 241 -26.43 26.61 20.10
C ILE A 241 -25.88 26.48 18.69
N THR A 242 -24.78 27.18 18.44
CA THR A 242 -23.97 27.06 17.25
C THR A 242 -22.65 26.41 17.63
N VAL A 243 -22.29 25.34 16.92
CA VAL A 243 -20.99 24.69 17.04
C VAL A 243 -20.23 24.99 15.77
N SER A 244 -19.06 25.60 15.87
CA SER A 244 -18.19 25.91 14.74
C SER A 244 -16.78 25.33 14.94
N THR A 245 -16.10 25.01 13.84
CA THR A 245 -14.70 24.58 13.81
C THR A 245 -14.05 25.15 12.55
N SER A 246 -12.72 25.20 12.54
CA SER A 246 -11.93 25.44 11.33
C SER A 246 -11.53 24.11 10.70
N GLN A 247 -11.12 24.15 9.43
CA GLN A 247 -10.48 23.01 8.79
C GLN A 247 -9.19 22.68 9.55
N THR A 248 -9.08 21.44 10.00
CA THR A 248 -7.89 20.93 10.71
C THR A 248 -6.73 20.71 9.75
N GLY A 249 -5.50 20.89 10.24
CA GLY A 249 -4.30 20.48 9.50
C GLY A 249 -4.28 18.97 9.25
N ALA A 250 -3.56 18.55 8.21
CA ALA A 250 -3.46 17.14 7.85
C ALA A 250 -2.81 16.30 8.95
N ILE A 251 -3.20 15.03 9.04
CA ILE A 251 -2.47 14.05 9.85
C ILE A 251 -1.26 13.61 9.03
N VAL A 252 -0.06 14.07 9.42
CA VAL A 252 1.18 13.73 8.74
C VAL A 252 1.75 12.46 9.35
N LEU A 253 1.91 11.43 8.53
CA LEU A 253 2.67 10.23 8.91
C LEU A 253 4.14 10.62 9.02
N PRO A 254 4.78 10.31 10.15
CA PRO A 254 6.17 10.67 10.32
C PRO A 254 7.06 9.68 9.57
N ALA A 255 8.33 10.02 9.39
CA ALA A 255 9.26 9.17 8.63
C ALA A 255 9.34 7.76 9.26
N PRO A 256 9.54 6.69 8.45
CA PRO A 256 9.54 5.30 8.92
C PRO A 256 10.40 5.01 10.16
N GLU A 257 11.52 5.71 10.33
CA GLU A 257 12.46 5.50 11.44
C GLU A 257 12.25 6.47 12.63
N SER A 258 11.23 7.33 12.55
CA SER A 258 10.93 8.30 13.60
C SER A 258 10.09 7.69 14.73
N SER A 259 10.31 8.16 15.95
CA SER A 259 9.51 7.79 17.13
C SER A 259 8.32 8.71 17.37
N SER A 260 8.10 9.71 16.51
CA SER A 260 6.98 10.63 16.62
C SER A 260 5.65 9.93 16.33
N VAL A 261 4.58 10.40 16.96
CA VAL A 261 3.23 9.90 16.74
C VAL A 261 2.52 10.85 15.79
N ALA A 262 1.87 10.32 14.76
CA ALA A 262 1.02 11.10 13.86
C ALA A 262 -0.18 11.68 14.63
N GLY A 263 -0.44 12.97 14.48
CA GLY A 263 -1.56 13.62 15.17
C GLY A 263 -1.91 14.98 14.58
N THR A 264 -3.15 15.40 14.83
CA THR A 264 -3.67 16.74 14.51
C THR A 264 -4.63 17.17 15.62
N MET A 265 -4.93 18.46 15.70
CA MET A 265 -5.84 19.02 16.70
C MET A 265 -6.94 19.85 16.03
N ALA A 266 -8.18 19.64 16.47
CA ALA A 266 -9.34 20.42 16.06
C ALA A 266 -9.84 21.27 17.24
N THR A 267 -10.04 22.56 17.02
CA THR A 267 -10.65 23.45 18.00
C THR A 267 -12.11 23.65 17.67
N VAL A 268 -12.99 23.27 18.59
CA VAL A 268 -14.44 23.43 18.45
C VAL A 268 -14.91 24.59 19.32
N GLU A 269 -15.56 25.57 18.70
CA GLU A 269 -16.16 26.72 19.34
C GLU A 269 -17.67 26.48 19.55
N LEU A 270 -18.15 26.76 20.77
CA LEU A 270 -19.56 26.65 21.12
C LEU A 270 -20.09 28.04 21.45
N ARG A 271 -21.05 28.52 20.66
CA ARG A 271 -21.76 29.78 20.88
C ARG A 271 -23.21 29.50 21.29
N PHE A 272 -23.67 30.14 22.36
CA PHE A 272 -25.07 30.12 22.77
C PHE A 272 -25.72 31.48 22.52
N ASP A 273 -26.75 31.49 21.67
CA ASP A 273 -27.56 32.67 21.37
C ASP A 273 -28.90 32.52 22.13
N PRO A 274 -29.09 33.19 23.28
CA PRO A 274 -30.30 33.05 24.09
C PRO A 274 -31.54 33.59 23.36
N HIS A 275 -32.72 33.03 23.65
CA HIS A 275 -33.98 33.57 23.15
C HIS A 275 -34.36 34.89 23.86
N ASP A 276 -34.07 34.97 25.16
CA ASP A 276 -34.29 36.13 26.02
C ASP A 276 -33.00 36.40 26.80
N ALA A 277 -32.64 37.68 27.00
CA ALA A 277 -31.36 38.07 27.62
C ALA A 277 -31.14 37.52 29.05
N GLU A 278 -32.21 37.08 29.71
CA GLU A 278 -32.16 36.47 31.05
C GLU A 278 -31.73 34.99 31.02
N TYR A 279 -31.77 34.33 29.87
CA TYR A 279 -31.38 32.93 29.75
C TYR A 279 -29.86 32.76 29.69
N GLN A 280 -29.34 31.98 30.64
CA GLN A 280 -27.94 31.60 30.66
C GLN A 280 -27.67 30.37 29.78
N PRO A 281 -26.42 30.19 29.30
CA PRO A 281 -26.02 28.99 28.59
C PRO A 281 -26.32 27.73 29.42
N PRO A 282 -26.85 26.65 28.79
CA PRO A 282 -27.04 25.39 29.49
C PRO A 282 -25.69 24.80 29.93
N ARG A 283 -25.68 24.08 31.05
CA ARG A 283 -24.50 23.36 31.50
C ARG A 283 -24.20 22.18 30.58
N LEU A 284 -22.95 22.02 30.19
CA LEU A 284 -22.50 20.87 29.39
C LEU A 284 -22.57 19.60 30.25
N GLY A 285 -23.46 18.68 29.92
CA GLY A 285 -23.63 17.42 30.66
C GLY A 285 -22.63 16.32 30.26
N GLY A 286 -22.15 16.33 29.01
CA GLY A 286 -21.21 15.35 28.48
C GLY A 286 -20.83 15.64 27.04
N LEU A 287 -19.67 15.14 26.63
CA LEU A 287 -19.13 15.26 25.28
C LEU A 287 -18.90 13.86 24.70
N VAL A 288 -19.43 13.61 23.50
CA VAL A 288 -19.20 12.37 22.76
C VAL A 288 -18.59 12.74 21.43
N THR A 289 -17.38 12.25 21.17
CA THR A 289 -16.66 12.43 19.92
C THR A 289 -16.72 11.16 19.10
N LYS A 290 -17.01 11.27 17.80
CA LYS A 290 -17.00 10.14 16.87
C LYS A 290 -16.15 10.49 15.66
N ILE A 291 -15.12 9.68 15.41
CA ILE A 291 -14.36 9.73 14.17
C ILE A 291 -14.98 8.69 13.22
N LYS A 292 -15.22 9.09 11.98
CA LYS A 292 -15.65 8.19 10.90
C LYS A 292 -14.64 8.33 9.77
N ALA A 293 -14.09 7.20 9.33
CA ALA A 293 -13.40 7.15 8.04
C ALA A 293 -14.44 6.86 6.96
N GLY A 294 -14.39 7.61 5.87
CA GLY A 294 -15.20 7.42 4.67
C GLY A 294 -14.40 7.87 3.47
N GLU A 295 -14.63 7.24 2.33
CA GLU A 295 -14.11 7.72 1.06
C GLU A 295 -15.01 8.89 0.62
N LEU A 296 -14.47 10.10 0.56
CA LEU A 296 -15.05 11.09 -0.35
C LEU A 296 -14.64 10.63 -1.74
N GLY A 297 -15.60 10.06 -2.48
CA GLY A 297 -15.45 9.97 -3.92
C GLY A 297 -15.37 11.40 -4.43
N GLN A 298 -14.16 11.88 -4.74
CA GLN A 298 -14.09 12.95 -5.73
C GLN A 298 -14.56 12.29 -7.02
N GLU A 299 -15.85 12.43 -7.35
CA GLU A 299 -16.26 12.35 -8.75
C GLU A 299 -15.48 13.44 -9.47
N LEU A 300 -14.43 13.01 -10.18
CA LEU A 300 -13.66 13.79 -11.14
C LEU A 300 -14.08 13.34 -12.52
#